data_AF-T1HDE2-F1
#
_entry.id   AF-T1HDE2-F1
#
_cell.length_a   1.000
_cell.length_b   1.000
_cell.length_c   1.000
_cell.angle_alpha   90.00
_cell.angle_beta   90.00
_cell.angle_gamma   90.00
#
_symmetry.space_group_name_H-M   'P 1'
#
loop_
_entity.id
_entity.type
_entity.pdbx_description
1 polymer ?
#
loop_
_entity_poly.entity_id
_entity_poly.type
_entity_poly.pdbx_seq_one_letter_code
_entity_poly.pdbx_strand_id
1 'polypeptide(L)' 'LGASNKFIEAIRGLNRFTESAVWTKNGLTESFETVVGLKQGCLLSPSLFSIFMNDFHDNIGGGNYFGG' A
#
# COMPACT_ATOMS: atom_id res chain seq x y z
N LEU A 1 -2.52 -17.15 -12.93
CA LEU A 1 -2.66 -15.99 -13.84
C LEU A 1 -1.34 -15.23 -13.78
N GLY A 2 -0.65 -14.98 -14.90
CA GLY A 2 0.62 -14.25 -14.91
C GLY A 2 0.43 -12.82 -15.42
N ALA A 3 1.14 -11.86 -14.83
CA ALA A 3 1.22 -10.49 -15.34
C ALA A 3 2.46 -10.31 -16.22
N SER A 4 2.35 -9.50 -17.28
CA SER A 4 3.53 -9.19 -18.10
C SER A 4 4.51 -8.29 -17.35
N ASN A 5 5.81 -8.44 -17.60
CA ASN A 5 6.83 -7.56 -16.99
C ASN A 5 6.55 -6.08 -17.27
N LYS A 6 6.09 -5.73 -18.48
CA LYS A 6 5.72 -4.36 -18.82
C LYS A 6 4.61 -3.80 -17.91
N PHE A 7 3.62 -4.63 -17.59
CA PHE A 7 2.54 -4.24 -16.70
C PHE A 7 3.02 -4.05 -15.25
N ILE A 8 3.89 -4.94 -14.77
CA ILE A 8 4.51 -4.85 -13.44
C ILE A 8 5.34 -3.56 -13.33
N GLU A 9 6.17 -3.26 -14.33
CA GLU A 9 6.99 -2.05 -14.34
C GLU A 9 6.15 -0.77 -14.41
N ALA A 10 5.03 -0.77 -15.14
CA ALA A 10 4.11 0.37 -15.14
C ALA A 10 3.51 0.62 -13.75
N ILE A 11 3.05 -0.44 -13.06
CA ILE A 11 2.52 -0.33 -11.69
C ILE A 11 3.60 0.15 -10.71
N ARG A 12 4.82 -0.38 -10.83
CA ARG A 12 5.97 0.07 -10.02
C ARG A 12 6.24 1.54 -10.25
N GLY A 13 6.28 1.99 -11.49
CA GLY A 13 6.49 3.40 -11.84
C GLY A 13 5.43 4.33 -11.24
N LEU A 14 4.17 3.92 -11.20
CA LEU A 14 3.07 4.69 -10.59
C LEU A 14 3.18 4.84 -9.07
N ASN A 15 3.84 3.89 -8.40
CA ASN A 15 3.99 3.88 -6.94
C ASN A 15 5.41 4.26 -6.48
N ARG A 16 6.34 4.51 -7.42
CA ARG A 16 7.71 4.90 -7.11
C ARG A 16 7.77 6.40 -6.77
N PHE A 17 8.57 6.77 -5.78
CA PHE A 17 8.84 8.17 -5.40
C PHE A 17 7.57 9.00 -5.17
N THR A 18 6.62 8.43 -4.43
CA THR A 18 5.42 9.19 -4.06
C THR A 18 5.74 10.09 -2.89
N GLU A 19 5.30 11.34 -2.96
CA GLU A 19 5.43 12.31 -1.89
C GLU A 19 4.05 12.55 -1.26
N SER A 20 4.03 12.66 0.07
CA SER A 20 2.80 12.86 0.84
C SER A 20 2.96 14.02 1.81
N ALA A 21 1.85 14.64 2.18
CA ALA A 21 1.78 15.64 3.25
C ALA A 21 0.47 15.46 4.02
N VAL A 22 0.46 15.81 5.30
CA VAL A 22 -0.71 15.61 6.17
C VAL A 22 -1.44 16.94 6.36
N TRP A 23 -2.75 16.94 6.12
CA TRP A 23 -3.58 18.09 6.46
C TRP A 23 -3.92 18.07 7.96
N THR A 24 -3.50 19.11 8.69
CA THR A 24 -3.73 19.24 10.13
C THR A 24 -4.58 20.48 10.43
N LYS A 25 -5.00 20.65 11.69
CA LYS A 25 -5.66 21.88 12.16
C LYS A 25 -4.82 23.15 11.98
N ASN A 26 -3.49 23.01 11.85
CA ASN A 26 -2.55 24.12 11.66
C ASN A 26 -2.19 24.30 10.17
N GLY A 27 -2.86 23.60 9.26
CA GLY A 27 -2.57 23.59 7.82
C GLY A 27 -1.86 22.32 7.35
N LEU A 28 -1.39 22.36 6.11
CA LEU A 28 -0.65 21.27 5.47
C LEU A 28 0.77 21.19 6.06
N THR A 29 1.23 19.99 6.41
CA THR A 29 2.63 19.78 6.83
C THR A 29 3.58 19.97 5.65
N GLU A 30 4.88 20.04 5.97
CA GLU A 30 5.91 19.79 4.98
C GLU A 30 5.72 18.39 4.36
N SER A 31 6.11 18.29 3.10
CA SER A 31 6.01 17.08 2.33
C SER A 31 7.14 16.11 2.68
N PHE A 32 6.85 14.82 2.61
CA PHE A 32 7.80 13.75 2.91
C PHE A 32 7.71 12.63 1.89
N GLU A 33 8.84 11.98 1.65
CA GLU A 33 8.91 10.82 0.77
C GLU A 33 8.18 9.63 1.40
N THR A 34 7.33 8.97 0.61
CA THR A 34 6.63 7.75 0.99
C THR A 34 7.45 6.55 0.55
N VAL A 35 8.05 5.85 1.52
CA VAL A 35 8.92 4.68 1.28
C VAL A 35 8.12 3.36 1.27
N VAL A 36 7.00 3.33 1.99
CA VAL A 36 6.13 2.15 2.15
C VAL A 36 4.66 2.57 2.09
N GLY A 37 3.83 1.70 1.51
CA GLY A 37 2.39 1.86 1.46
C GLY A 37 1.86 2.08 0.04
N LEU A 38 0.58 2.43 -0.04
CA LEU A 38 -0.13 2.70 -1.29
C LEU A 38 -0.74 4.09 -1.23
N LYS A 39 -0.78 4.79 -2.36
CA LYS A 39 -1.36 6.14 -2.44
C LYS A 39 -2.85 6.10 -2.15
N GLN A 40 -3.30 6.84 -1.14
CA GLN A 40 -4.73 6.97 -0.83
C GLN A 40 -5.47 7.68 -1.98
N GLY A 41 -6.69 7.22 -2.28
CA GLY A 41 -7.49 7.73 -3.40
C GLY A 41 -7.04 7.28 -4.80
N CYS A 42 -5.94 6.52 -4.92
CA CYS A 42 -5.56 5.90 -6.19
C CYS A 42 -6.43 4.66 -6.47
N LEU A 43 -6.98 4.59 -7.69
CA LEU A 43 -7.89 3.51 -8.11
C LEU A 43 -7.27 2.11 -8.06
N LEU A 44 -5.94 2.02 -8.20
CA LEU A 44 -5.22 0.74 -8.15
C LEU A 44 -4.90 0.30 -6.72
N SER A 45 -4.87 1.22 -5.75
CA SER A 45 -4.47 0.90 -4.38
C SER A 45 -5.34 -0.19 -3.73
N PRO A 46 -6.69 -0.18 -3.86
CA PRO A 46 -7.52 -1.27 -3.31
C PRO A 46 -7.15 -2.64 -3.88
N SER A 47 -6.94 -2.74 -5.20
CA SER A 47 -6.61 -4.01 -5.85
C SER A 47 -5.21 -4.51 -5.47
N LEU A 48 -4.22 -3.61 -5.40
CA LEU A 48 -2.86 -3.95 -4.98
C LEU A 48 -2.82 -4.39 -3.51
N PHE A 49 -3.62 -3.74 -2.65
CA PHE A 49 -3.77 -4.15 -1.26
C PHE A 49 -4.39 -5.55 -1.14
N SER A 50 -5.43 -5.85 -1.92
CA SER A 50 -6.03 -7.19 -1.93
C SER A 50 -5.05 -8.27 -2.36
N ILE A 51 -4.21 -8.00 -3.37
CA ILE A 51 -3.16 -8.94 -3.79
C ILE A 51 -2.15 -9.16 -2.66
N PHE A 52 -1.71 -8.09 -1.99
CA PHE A 52 -0.80 -8.18 -0.85
C PHE A 52 -1.40 -8.99 0.31
N MET A 53 -2.69 -8.78 0.61
CA MET A 53 -3.39 -9.47 1.70
C MET A 53 -3.71 -10.94 1.39
N ASN A 54 -3.75 -11.33 0.11
CA ASN A 54 -4.11 -12.69 -0.28
C ASN A 54 -3.21 -13.74 0.40
N ASP A 55 -1.92 -13.44 0.51
CA ASP A 55 -0.94 -14.36 1.09
C ASP A 55 -0.71 -14.07 2.59
N PHE A 56 -1.38 -13.06 3.15
CA PHE A 56 -1.14 -12.60 4.52
C PHE A 56 -1.49 -13.66 5.56
N HIS A 57 -2.57 -14.42 5.34
CA HIS A 57 -2.99 -15.49 6.24
C HIS A 57 -1.93 -16.62 6.34
N ASP A 58 -1.23 -16.91 5.24
CA ASP A 58 -0.21 -17.95 5.21
C ASP A 58 1.10 -17.52 5.87
N ASN A 59 1.31 -16.20 6.00
CA ASN A 59 2.51 -15.60 6.57
C ASN A 59 2.35 -15.13 8.03
N ILE A 60 1.11 -14.97 8.51
CA ILE A 60 0.86 -14.65 9.92
C ILE A 60 0.60 -15.97 10.67
N GLY A 61 1.53 -16.35 11.55
CA GLY A 61 1.34 -17.50 12.44
C GLY A 61 0.02 -17.34 13.22
N GLY A 62 -0.78 -18.41 13.27
CA GLY A 62 -2.15 -18.41 13.81
C GLY A 62 -2.31 -17.53 15.04
N GLY A 63 -3.21 -16.54 14.95
CA GLY A 63 -3.44 -15.60 16.04
C GLY A 63 -3.89 -16.31 17.31
N ASN A 64 -3.31 -15.95 18.45
CA ASN A 64 -3.75 -16.45 19.75
C ASN A 64 -5.02 -15.70 20.18
N TYR A 65 -6.14 -16.40 20.22
CA TYR A 65 -7.38 -15.90 20.80
C TYR A 65 -7.34 -16.08 22.33
N PHE A 66 -7.22 -14.98 23.06
CA PHE A 66 -7.43 -14.96 24.51
C PHE A 66 -8.86 -14.45 24.78
N GLY A 67 -9.81 -15.37 24.83
CA GLY A 67 -11.17 -15.10 25.27
C GLY A 67 -11.23 -14.98 26.80
N GLY A 68 -11.91 -13.94 27.29
CA GLY A 68 -12.31 -13.78 28.69
C GLY A 68 -13.73 -14.26 28.93
#